data_AF-A0A0F9NPV2-F1
#
_entry.id   AF-A0A0F9NPV2-F1
#
_cell.length_a   1.000
_cell.length_b   1.000
_cell.length_c   1.000
_cell.angle_alpha   90.00
_cell.angle_beta   90.00
_cell.angle_gamma   90.00
#
_symmetry.space_group_name_H-M   'P 1'
#
loop_
_entity.id
_entity.type
_entity.pdbx_description
1 polymer ?
#
loop_
_entity_poly.entity_id
_entity_poly.type
_entity_poly.pdbx_seq_one_letter_code
_entity_poly.pdbx_strand_id
1 'polypeptide(L)' 'MTKKKYTLNEMRSNSMNPNNPAYDALAENRANQLNPNNEEYKRDSEEDSK' A
#
# COMPACT_ATOMS: atom_id res chain seq x y z
N MET A 1 1.19 -6.40 29.70
CA MET A 1 1.35 -5.37 28.65
C MET A 1 -0.02 -5.07 28.07
N THR A 2 -0.58 -3.89 28.32
CA THR A 2 -1.85 -3.45 27.72
C THR A 2 -1.58 -2.99 26.29
N LYS A 3 -2.19 -3.63 25.29
CA LYS A 3 -2.13 -3.14 23.89
C LYS A 3 -2.86 -1.81 23.82
N LYS A 4 -2.15 -0.72 23.54
CA LYS A 4 -2.75 0.59 23.30
C LYS A 4 -3.67 0.46 22.09
N LYS A 5 -4.97 0.68 22.29
CA LYS A 5 -5.94 0.73 21.18
C LYS A 5 -5.80 2.09 20.51
N TYR A 6 -5.38 2.10 19.26
CA TYR A 6 -5.39 3.31 18.45
C TYR A 6 -6.83 3.64 18.05
N THR A 7 -7.17 4.91 18.12
CA THR A 7 -8.39 5.44 17.54
C THR A 7 -8.33 5.37 16.02
N LEU A 8 -9.49 5.41 15.36
CA LEU A 8 -9.57 5.44 13.90
C LEU A 8 -8.76 6.61 13.32
N ASN A 9 -8.81 7.77 13.99
CA ASN A 9 -8.06 8.95 13.56
C ASN A 9 -6.54 8.76 13.68
N GLU A 10 -6.05 8.14 14.77
CA GLU A 10 -4.63 7.83 14.93
C GLU A 10 -4.14 6.83 13.88
N MET A 11 -4.94 5.80 13.57
CA MET A 11 -4.59 4.83 12.53
C MET A 11 -4.50 5.49 11.15
N ARG A 12 -5.50 6.32 10.79
CA ARG A 12 -5.51 7.06 9.52
C ARG A 12 -4.37 8.07 9.43
N SER A 13 -4.10 8.78 10.53
CA SER A 13 -3.01 9.76 10.56
C SER A 13 -1.66 9.07 10.42
N ASN A 14 -1.48 7.90 11.05
CA ASN A 14 -0.26 7.12 10.93
C ASN A 14 -0.06 6.60 9.49
N SER A 15 -1.12 6.13 8.84
CA SER A 15 -1.05 5.63 7.45
C SER A 15 -0.81 6.74 6.42
N MET A 16 -1.12 8.00 6.75
CA MET A 16 -0.94 9.16 5.87
C MET A 16 0.20 10.09 6.32
N ASN A 17 1.02 9.65 7.28
CA ASN A 17 2.15 10.42 7.77
C ASN A 17 3.33 10.25 6.79
N PRO A 18 3.83 11.30 6.14
CA PRO A 18 4.96 11.20 5.21
C PRO A 18 6.26 10.78 5.90
N ASN A 19 6.39 10.95 7.22
CA ASN A 19 7.54 10.44 7.98
C ASN A 19 7.38 8.96 8.40
N ASN A 20 6.26 8.32 8.07
CA ASN A 20 6.09 6.88 8.28
C ASN A 20 6.72 6.12 7.10
N PRO A 21 7.70 5.22 7.31
CA PRO A 21 8.32 4.45 6.22
C PRO A 21 7.33 3.59 5.44
N ALA A 22 6.20 3.21 6.04
CA ALA A 22 5.15 2.50 5.33
C ALA A 22 4.40 3.37 4.31
N TYR A 23 4.45 4.71 4.43
CA TYR A 23 3.81 5.63 3.50
C TYR A 23 4.45 5.53 2.11
N ASP A 24 5.77 5.57 2.04
CA ASP A 24 6.51 5.47 0.77
C ASP A 24 6.32 4.10 0.12
N ALA A 25 6.39 3.02 0.90
CA ALA A 25 6.13 1.67 0.41
C ALA A 25 4.72 1.51 -0.17
N LEU A 26 3.70 2.12 0.44
CA LEU A 26 2.35 2.14 -0.10
C LEU A 26 2.26 2.94 -1.40
N ALA A 27 2.98 4.05 -1.51
CA ALA A 27 3.03 4.86 -2.72
C ALA A 27 3.69 4.11 -3.89
N GLU A 28 4.81 3.43 -3.63
CA GLU A 28 5.52 2.59 -4.61
C GLU A 28 4.65 1.41 -5.06
N ASN A 29 4.03 0.71 -4.11
CA ASN A 29 3.10 -0.39 -4.43
C ASN A 29 1.96 0.09 -5.33
N ARG A 30 1.35 1.24 -4.99
CA ARG A 30 0.28 1.83 -5.80
C ARG A 30 0.78 2.24 -7.18
N ALA A 31 2.00 2.77 -7.31
CA ALA A 31 2.59 3.11 -8.60
C ALA A 31 2.81 1.85 -9.44
N ASN A 32 3.33 0.78 -8.84
CA ASN A 32 3.55 -0.52 -9.47
C ASN A 32 2.24 -1.17 -9.96
N GLN A 33 1.16 -1.04 -9.19
CA GLN A 33 -0.19 -1.48 -9.56
C GLN A 33 -0.86 -0.65 -10.65
N LEU A 34 -0.37 0.55 -10.95
CA LEU A 34 -0.94 1.42 -11.98
C LEU A 34 -0.01 1.58 -13.19
N ASN A 35 1.15 0.91 -13.17
CA ASN A 35 2.12 0.95 -14.24
C ASN A 35 1.94 -0.28 -15.15
N PRO A 36 1.31 -0.16 -16.33
CA PRO A 36 1.13 -1.28 -17.24
C PRO A 36 2.44 -1.83 -17.82
N ASN A 37 3.55 -1.09 -17.69
CA ASN A 37 4.86 -1.56 -18.09
C ASN A 37 5.56 -2.36 -16.97
N ASN A 38 5.05 -2.33 -15.74
CA ASN A 38 5.57 -3.13 -14.64
C ASN A 38 5.23 -4.62 -14.87
N GLU A 39 6.21 -5.50 -14.70
CA GLU A 39 6.04 -6.95 -14.92
C GLU A 39 4.98 -7.56 -13.97
N GLU A 40 4.92 -7.07 -12.74
CA GLU A 40 3.94 -7.54 -11.75
C GLU A 40 2.50 -7.14 -12.11
N TYR A 41 2.28 -5.95 -12.68
CA TYR A 41 0.98 -5.56 -13.20
C TYR A 41 0.50 -6.50 -14.32
N LYS A 42 1.42 -6.90 -15.20
CA LYS A 42 1.10 -7.78 -16.33
C LYS A 42 0.72 -9.18 -15.86
N ARG A 43 1.42 -9.72 -14.85
CA ARG A 43 1.11 -11.02 -14.25
C ARG A 43 -0.35 -11.07 -13.77
N ASP A 44 -0.79 -10.06 -13.03
CA ASP A 44 -2.16 -9.98 -12.52
C ASP A 44 -3.19 -9.85 -13.65
N SER A 45 -2.86 -9.11 -14.72
CA SER A 45 -3.76 -8.95 -15.88
C SER A 45 -3.84 -10.17 -16.79
N GLU A 46 -2.80 -11.01 -16.82
CA GLU A 46 -2.73 -12.22 -17.64
C GLU A 46 -3.33 -13.44 -16.92
N GLU A 47 -3.35 -13.44 -15.58
CA GLU A 47 -3.91 -14.52 -14.76
C GLU A 47 -5.45 -14.62 -14.87
N ASP A 48 -6.14 -13.50 -15.12
CA ASP A 48 -7.60 -13.46 -15.34
C ASP A 48 -8.03 -13.93 -16.76
N SER A 49 -7.07 -14.25 -17.63
CA SER A 49 -7.31 -14.67 -19.02
C SER A 49 -7.00 -16.15 -19.31
N LYS A 50 -6.86 -16.99 -18.28
CA LYS A 50 -6.61 -18.44 -18.38
C LYS A 50 -7.81 -19.29 -17.98
#